data_AF-A0AAW2MV48-F1
#
_entry.id   AF-A0AAW2MV48-F1
#
_cell.length_a   1.000
_cell.length_b   1.000
_cell.length_c   1.000
_cell.angle_alpha   90.00
_cell.angle_beta   90.00
_cell.angle_gamma   90.00
#
_symmetry.space_group_name_H-M   'P 1'
#
loop_
_entity.id
_entity.type
_entity.pdbx_description
1 polymer ?
#
loop_
_entity_poly.entity_id
_entity_poly.type
_entity_poly.pdbx_seq_one_letter_code
_entity_poly.pdbx_strand_id
1 'polypeptide(L)'
;MENEERACEKIFSNGDVYLGSFNGSIPHGKGKYTWSEGTVYEGDWEEGKMTGKGKIIWPSQATYEGDFSGGYLHGFGTFIGSDGSIYRGSWKMNSQHGIGRKQYPNSDIYDGCWREGVREGSGRYAWSIGNVYIGNWKSGKMSGRGVMKWSNGDLFDGFWSNGLRHGSGFYRFADGSYYFGTWSKGLKDGPGTFYPAGNKHLRNLEGHKDKKKKQLSRNSSYDSEESVIPSVKRSLSDKISSSFRRSSGRFSHKTTSLE
;
A
#
# COMPACT_ATOMS: atom_id res chain seq x y z
N MET A 1 -8.65 29.32 -32.90
CA MET A 1 -9.91 28.55 -33.02
C MET A 1 -9.80 27.43 -32.02
N GLU A 2 -10.41 27.62 -30.85
CA GLU A 2 -10.44 26.60 -29.81
C GLU A 2 -11.51 25.58 -30.18
N ASN A 3 -11.14 24.30 -30.15
CA ASN A 3 -12.04 23.23 -30.53
C ASN A 3 -12.86 22.83 -29.29
N GLU A 4 -13.98 23.51 -29.05
CA GLU A 4 -14.92 23.17 -27.98
C GLU A 4 -15.45 21.74 -28.20
N GLU A 5 -14.84 20.76 -27.53
CA GLU A 5 -15.44 19.44 -27.36
C GLU A 5 -16.74 19.60 -26.58
N ARG A 6 -17.86 19.65 -27.31
CA ARG A 6 -19.21 19.73 -26.73
C ARG A 6 -19.49 18.47 -25.93
N ALA A 7 -19.15 18.50 -24.65
CA ALA A 7 -19.46 17.46 -23.68
C ALA A 7 -20.96 17.15 -23.74
N CYS A 8 -21.27 15.93 -24.15
CA CYS A 8 -22.65 15.51 -24.35
C CYS A 8 -23.21 14.98 -23.03
N GLU A 9 -24.32 15.55 -22.59
CA GLU A 9 -25.10 15.01 -21.48
C GLU A 9 -25.97 13.84 -21.97
N LYS A 10 -26.02 12.77 -21.18
CA LYS A 10 -26.83 11.58 -21.44
C LYS A 10 -27.40 11.06 -20.14
N ILE A 11 -28.71 11.26 -19.97
CA ILE A 11 -29.50 10.65 -18.91
C ILE A 11 -29.90 9.23 -19.36
N PHE A 12 -29.63 8.23 -18.52
CA PHE A 12 -29.99 6.84 -18.77
C PHE A 12 -31.33 6.49 -18.13
N SER A 13 -32.01 5.45 -18.64
CA SER A 13 -33.36 5.06 -18.18
C SER A 13 -33.43 4.51 -16.74
N ASN A 14 -32.30 4.35 -16.07
CA ASN A 14 -32.18 4.01 -14.65
C ASN A 14 -31.89 5.22 -13.75
N GLY A 15 -31.84 6.44 -14.29
CA GLY A 15 -31.54 7.67 -13.55
C GLY A 15 -30.05 7.99 -13.41
N ASP A 16 -29.15 7.16 -13.95
CA ASP A 16 -27.73 7.51 -14.06
C ASP A 16 -27.54 8.62 -15.12
N VAL A 17 -26.52 9.47 -14.93
CA VAL A 17 -26.21 10.58 -15.84
C VAL A 17 -24.72 10.55 -16.21
N TYR A 18 -24.41 10.66 -17.50
CA TYR A 18 -23.05 10.90 -17.99
C TYR A 18 -22.95 12.25 -18.68
N LEU A 19 -21.84 12.95 -18.44
CA LEU A 19 -21.46 14.19 -19.11
C LEU A 19 -20.02 14.04 -19.63
N GLY A 20 -19.83 14.05 -20.94
CA GLY A 20 -18.49 13.93 -21.52
C GLY A 20 -18.47 13.50 -22.97
N SER A 21 -17.33 12.96 -23.39
CA SER A 21 -17.10 12.50 -24.77
C SER A 21 -17.55 11.06 -24.99
N PHE A 22 -17.90 10.73 -26.24
CA PHE A 22 -18.42 9.42 -26.63
C PHE A 22 -17.71 8.90 -27.87
N ASN A 23 -17.53 7.57 -27.95
CA ASN A 23 -17.25 6.87 -29.19
C ASN A 23 -18.52 6.10 -29.59
N GLY A 24 -19.23 6.61 -30.60
CA GLY A 24 -20.58 6.15 -30.94
C GLY A 24 -21.55 6.38 -29.78
N SER A 25 -22.01 5.29 -29.16
CA SER A 25 -22.95 5.32 -28.02
C SER A 25 -22.29 5.08 -26.65
N ILE A 26 -20.97 4.85 -26.63
CA ILE A 26 -20.17 4.34 -25.51
C ILE A 26 -19.27 5.47 -24.94
N PRO A 27 -19.22 5.68 -23.61
CA PRO A 27 -18.32 6.66 -22.98
C PRO A 27 -16.85 6.48 -23.37
N HIS A 28 -16.18 7.58 -23.75
CA HIS A 28 -14.79 7.57 -24.19
C HIS A 28 -14.10 8.93 -24.02
N GLY A 29 -12.80 8.96 -23.76
CA GLY A 29 -12.06 10.20 -23.49
C GLY A 29 -12.34 10.70 -22.08
N LYS A 30 -12.46 12.02 -21.88
CA LYS A 30 -12.82 12.58 -20.57
C LYS A 30 -14.34 12.56 -20.35
N GLY A 31 -14.76 12.24 -19.13
CA GLY A 31 -16.17 12.37 -18.74
C GLY A 31 -16.45 12.09 -17.28
N LYS A 32 -17.61 12.57 -16.85
CA LYS A 32 -18.19 12.44 -15.51
C LYS A 32 -19.39 11.51 -15.56
N TYR A 33 -19.47 10.56 -14.65
CA TYR A 33 -20.61 9.65 -14.49
C TYR A 33 -21.16 9.75 -13.07
N THR A 34 -22.41 10.14 -12.95
CA THR A 34 -23.18 10.18 -11.71
C THR A 34 -24.12 9.00 -11.72
N TRP A 35 -23.91 8.04 -10.82
CA TRP A 35 -24.87 6.98 -10.58
C TRP A 35 -26.07 7.51 -9.78
N SER A 36 -27.26 7.02 -10.09
CA SER A 36 -28.52 7.23 -9.37
C SER A 36 -28.40 6.98 -7.86
N GLU A 37 -27.58 6.01 -7.45
CA GLU A 37 -27.23 5.70 -6.06
C GLU A 37 -26.28 6.75 -5.39
N GLY A 38 -26.00 7.88 -6.04
CA GLY A 38 -25.20 8.99 -5.50
C GLY A 38 -23.67 8.81 -5.55
N THR A 39 -23.16 7.76 -6.20
CA THR A 39 -21.72 7.65 -6.51
C THR A 39 -21.40 8.55 -7.71
N VAL A 40 -20.21 9.16 -7.73
CA VAL A 40 -19.74 10.01 -8.84
C VAL A 40 -18.32 9.63 -9.24
N TYR A 41 -18.06 9.36 -10.52
CA TYR A 41 -16.72 9.27 -11.11
C TYR A 41 -16.47 10.43 -12.07
N GLU A 42 -15.24 10.92 -12.14
CA GLU A 42 -14.78 11.92 -13.10
C GLU A 42 -13.35 11.59 -13.53
N GLY A 43 -13.11 11.34 -14.83
CA GLY A 43 -11.80 10.85 -15.28
C GLY A 43 -11.77 10.36 -16.73
N ASP A 44 -10.80 9.52 -17.05
CA ASP A 44 -10.65 8.88 -18.37
C ASP A 44 -11.58 7.66 -18.56
N TRP A 45 -12.08 7.51 -19.79
CA TRP A 45 -12.97 6.45 -20.24
C TRP A 45 -12.47 5.76 -21.51
N GLU A 46 -12.47 4.44 -21.51
CA GLU A 46 -12.11 3.61 -22.66
C GLU A 46 -13.07 2.43 -22.77
N GLU A 47 -13.70 2.26 -23.93
CA GLU A 47 -14.75 1.26 -24.17
C GLU A 47 -15.85 1.23 -23.09
N GLY A 48 -16.23 2.39 -22.54
CA GLY A 48 -17.24 2.48 -21.47
C GLY A 48 -16.75 2.03 -20.08
N LYS A 49 -15.44 1.87 -19.89
CA LYS A 49 -14.80 1.50 -18.62
C LYS A 49 -13.98 2.68 -18.10
N MET A 50 -13.95 2.85 -16.78
CA MET A 50 -13.03 3.78 -16.11
C MET A 50 -11.58 3.31 -16.33
N THR A 51 -10.72 4.21 -16.80
CA THR A 51 -9.31 3.95 -17.11
C THR A 51 -8.45 5.16 -16.73
N GLY A 52 -7.15 5.16 -17.07
CA GLY A 52 -6.29 6.35 -17.02
C GLY A 52 -6.26 7.00 -15.63
N LYS A 53 -6.43 8.32 -15.57
CA LYS A 53 -6.57 9.07 -14.30
C LYS A 53 -8.03 9.41 -14.05
N GLY A 54 -8.46 9.25 -12.81
CA GLY A 54 -9.79 9.67 -12.37
C GLY A 54 -9.91 9.89 -10.88
N LYS A 55 -11.09 10.37 -10.51
CA LYS A 55 -11.56 10.55 -9.14
C LYS A 55 -12.93 9.91 -8.99
N ILE A 56 -13.14 9.16 -7.92
CA ILE A 56 -14.44 8.62 -7.54
C ILE A 56 -14.80 9.07 -6.12
N ILE A 57 -16.07 9.40 -5.93
CA ILE A 57 -16.67 9.85 -4.68
C ILE A 57 -17.86 8.94 -4.42
N TRP A 58 -17.90 8.29 -3.25
CA TRP A 58 -19.00 7.43 -2.84
C TRP A 58 -19.98 8.19 -1.90
N PRO A 59 -21.25 7.78 -1.79
CA PRO A 59 -22.25 8.45 -0.92
C PRO A 59 -21.79 8.62 0.54
N SER A 60 -21.01 7.66 1.03
CA SER A 60 -20.32 7.68 2.34
C SER A 60 -19.29 8.81 2.54
N GLN A 61 -19.09 9.69 1.55
CA GLN A 61 -18.03 10.71 1.49
C GLN A 61 -16.59 10.14 1.44
N ALA A 62 -16.42 8.82 1.38
CA ALA A 62 -15.16 8.22 0.97
C ALA A 62 -14.81 8.63 -0.47
N THR A 63 -13.52 8.78 -0.76
CA THR A 63 -13.03 9.15 -2.10
C THR A 63 -11.80 8.35 -2.51
N TYR A 64 -11.61 8.18 -3.81
CA TYR A 64 -10.34 7.76 -4.39
C TYR A 64 -9.94 8.68 -5.54
N GLU A 65 -8.66 9.01 -5.64
CA GLU A 65 -8.08 9.81 -6.72
C GLU A 65 -6.74 9.20 -7.14
N GLY A 66 -6.62 8.75 -8.40
CA GLY A 66 -5.51 7.91 -8.84
C GLY A 66 -5.71 7.26 -10.20
N ASP A 67 -4.99 6.15 -10.42
CA ASP A 67 -5.06 5.35 -11.65
C ASP A 67 -6.24 4.37 -11.65
N PHE A 68 -6.89 4.23 -12.80
CA PHE A 68 -7.92 3.22 -13.06
C PHE A 68 -7.50 2.32 -14.21
N SER A 69 -7.94 1.07 -14.20
CA SER A 69 -7.75 0.12 -15.29
C SER A 69 -8.95 -0.80 -15.41
N GLY A 70 -9.67 -0.72 -16.54
CA GLY A 70 -10.79 -1.63 -16.85
C GLY A 70 -11.95 -1.58 -15.86
N GLY A 71 -12.19 -0.44 -15.21
CA GLY A 71 -13.22 -0.27 -14.18
C GLY A 71 -12.74 -0.50 -12.74
N TYR A 72 -11.46 -0.82 -12.51
CA TYR A 72 -10.90 -1.07 -11.19
C TYR A 72 -9.90 0.00 -10.76
N LEU A 73 -9.79 0.24 -9.45
CA LEU A 73 -8.68 1.00 -8.86
C LEU A 73 -7.38 0.23 -9.11
N HIS A 74 -6.38 0.90 -9.69
CA HIS A 74 -5.13 0.31 -10.14
C HIS A 74 -3.95 1.29 -9.93
N GLY A 75 -2.77 0.95 -10.44
CA GLY A 75 -1.62 1.87 -10.54
C GLY A 75 -1.26 2.49 -9.20
N PHE A 76 -1.23 3.83 -9.12
CA PHE A 76 -1.01 4.58 -7.88
C PHE A 76 -2.20 5.49 -7.57
N GLY A 77 -2.61 5.55 -6.29
CA GLY A 77 -3.75 6.38 -5.90
C GLY A 77 -3.85 6.69 -4.41
N THR A 78 -4.57 7.78 -4.14
CA THR A 78 -4.99 8.22 -2.80
C THR A 78 -6.41 7.71 -2.56
N PHE A 79 -6.64 6.98 -1.47
CA PHE A 79 -7.98 6.71 -0.93
C PHE A 79 -8.14 7.44 0.40
N ILE A 80 -9.27 8.11 0.58
CA ILE A 80 -9.71 8.70 1.86
C ILE A 80 -10.98 7.96 2.25
N GLY A 81 -10.93 7.22 3.35
CA GLY A 81 -12.08 6.51 3.91
C GLY A 81 -13.04 7.45 4.63
N SER A 82 -14.30 7.04 4.74
CA SER A 82 -15.32 7.71 5.55
C SER A 82 -15.02 7.67 7.06
N ASP A 83 -14.06 6.83 7.48
CA ASP A 83 -13.48 6.79 8.83
C ASP A 83 -12.37 7.84 9.04
N GLY A 84 -12.04 8.65 8.03
CA GLY A 84 -10.91 9.57 8.04
C GLY A 84 -9.55 8.89 7.84
N SER A 85 -9.49 7.57 7.57
CA SER A 85 -8.24 6.90 7.24
C SER A 85 -7.79 7.27 5.82
N ILE A 86 -6.47 7.40 5.62
CA ILE A 86 -5.90 7.81 4.33
C ILE A 86 -4.90 6.76 3.89
N TYR A 87 -5.05 6.23 2.68
CA TYR A 87 -4.06 5.38 2.02
C TYR A 87 -3.48 6.11 0.81
N ARG A 88 -2.15 6.19 0.71
CA ARG A 88 -1.44 6.56 -0.51
C ARG A 88 -0.47 5.44 -0.88
N GLY A 89 -0.64 4.86 -2.05
CA GLY A 89 0.18 3.72 -2.46
C GLY A 89 -0.28 3.11 -3.76
N SER A 90 0.22 1.92 -4.05
CA SER A 90 -0.10 1.19 -5.26
C SER A 90 -1.35 0.33 -5.08
N TRP A 91 -2.08 0.12 -6.17
CA TRP A 91 -3.35 -0.61 -6.20
C TRP A 91 -3.36 -1.64 -7.32
N LYS A 92 -4.04 -2.76 -7.05
CA LYS A 92 -4.25 -3.83 -8.02
C LYS A 92 -5.66 -4.39 -7.83
N MET A 93 -6.52 -4.17 -8.81
CA MET A 93 -7.89 -4.71 -8.85
C MET A 93 -8.68 -4.38 -7.56
N ASN A 94 -8.88 -3.09 -7.28
CA ASN A 94 -9.52 -2.56 -6.07
C ASN A 94 -8.79 -2.84 -4.74
N SER A 95 -7.68 -3.58 -4.74
CA SER A 95 -6.94 -3.95 -3.53
C SER A 95 -5.65 -3.17 -3.37
N GLN A 96 -5.33 -2.77 -2.13
CA GLN A 96 -4.03 -2.18 -1.77
C GLN A 96 -2.93 -3.23 -1.97
N HIS A 97 -1.85 -2.87 -2.67
CA HIS A 97 -0.84 -3.83 -3.15
C HIS A 97 0.51 -3.12 -3.35
N GLY A 98 1.64 -3.82 -3.22
CA GLY A 98 2.96 -3.20 -3.39
C GLY A 98 3.27 -2.17 -2.30
N ILE A 99 3.95 -1.07 -2.64
CA ILE A 99 4.31 -0.03 -1.65
C ILE A 99 3.13 0.91 -1.38
N GLY A 100 2.87 1.18 -0.10
CA GLY A 100 1.90 2.20 0.31
C GLY A 100 1.98 2.59 1.78
N ARG A 101 1.58 3.83 2.05
CA ARG A 101 1.47 4.41 3.39
C ARG A 101 -0.01 4.55 3.76
N LYS A 102 -0.41 3.96 4.90
CA LYS A 102 -1.73 4.16 5.51
C LYS A 102 -1.62 4.96 6.80
N GLN A 103 -2.32 6.08 6.88
CA GLN A 103 -2.68 6.74 8.12
C GLN A 103 -4.03 6.21 8.59
N TYR A 104 -4.12 5.83 9.86
CA TYR A 104 -5.32 5.31 10.51
C TYR A 104 -6.04 6.43 11.29
N PRO A 105 -7.33 6.28 11.65
CA PRO A 105 -8.09 7.33 12.33
C PRO A 105 -7.53 7.70 13.71
N ASN A 106 -6.89 6.74 14.39
CA ASN A 106 -6.16 6.95 15.65
C ASN A 106 -4.79 7.63 15.49
N SER A 107 -4.50 8.18 14.31
CA SER A 107 -3.22 8.77 13.88
C SER A 107 -2.01 7.83 13.89
N ASP A 108 -2.20 6.51 13.97
CA ASP A 108 -1.14 5.56 13.64
C ASP A 108 -0.79 5.64 12.14
N ILE A 109 0.46 5.32 11.80
CA ILE A 109 0.96 5.33 10.42
C ILE A 109 1.70 4.03 10.12
N TYR A 110 1.20 3.27 9.16
CA TYR A 110 1.99 2.23 8.47
C TYR A 110 2.58 2.79 7.18
N ASP A 111 3.84 2.43 6.89
CA ASP A 111 4.54 2.75 5.66
C ASP A 111 5.37 1.52 5.24
N GLY A 112 5.03 0.89 4.10
CA GLY A 112 5.69 -0.34 3.68
C GLY A 112 4.94 -1.13 2.62
N CYS A 113 5.24 -2.42 2.56
CA CYS A 113 4.66 -3.35 1.59
C CYS A 113 3.24 -3.85 2.00
N TRP A 114 2.43 -4.10 0.98
CA TRP A 114 1.05 -4.60 1.05
C TRP A 114 0.83 -5.72 0.03
N ARG A 115 -0.02 -6.68 0.38
CA ARG A 115 -0.57 -7.67 -0.56
C ARG A 115 -2.06 -7.84 -0.25
N GLU A 116 -2.90 -7.52 -1.23
CA GLU A 116 -4.34 -7.81 -1.20
C GLU A 116 -5.06 -7.21 0.02
N GLY A 117 -4.79 -5.93 0.30
CA GLY A 117 -5.35 -5.21 1.46
C GLY A 117 -4.62 -5.45 2.80
N VAL A 118 -3.62 -6.33 2.83
CA VAL A 118 -2.97 -6.78 4.07
C VAL A 118 -1.49 -6.35 4.12
N ARG A 119 -1.02 -5.88 5.29
CA ARG A 119 0.39 -5.56 5.55
C ARG A 119 1.26 -6.81 5.48
N GLU A 120 2.32 -6.77 4.68
CA GLU A 120 3.06 -7.96 4.25
C GLU A 120 4.47 -7.55 3.79
N GLY A 121 5.50 -8.38 3.99
CA GLY A 121 6.88 -8.00 3.63
C GLY A 121 7.46 -6.95 4.57
N SER A 122 8.38 -6.10 4.11
CA SER A 122 9.01 -5.10 4.98
C SER A 122 8.13 -3.85 5.17
N GLY A 123 8.09 -3.30 6.38
CA GLY A 123 7.34 -2.08 6.69
C GLY A 123 7.58 -1.51 8.08
N ARG A 124 7.36 -0.20 8.19
CA ARG A 124 7.39 0.59 9.43
C ARG A 124 5.97 0.84 9.91
N TYR A 125 5.70 0.60 11.19
CA TYR A 125 4.48 1.06 11.86
C TYR A 125 4.88 2.01 12.98
N ALA A 126 4.35 3.22 12.97
CA ALA A 126 4.47 4.17 14.07
C ALA A 126 3.10 4.33 14.72
N TRP A 127 3.02 4.08 16.02
CA TRP A 127 1.83 4.36 16.80
C TRP A 127 1.80 5.83 17.20
N SER A 128 0.60 6.42 17.30
CA SER A 128 0.44 7.80 17.76
C SER A 128 0.98 8.04 19.18
N ILE A 129 0.95 7.00 20.03
CA ILE A 129 1.59 6.97 21.37
C ILE A 129 3.13 6.88 21.36
N GLY A 130 3.79 7.08 20.20
CA GLY A 130 5.24 7.19 20.06
C GLY A 130 6.02 5.88 19.91
N ASN A 131 5.37 4.72 20.05
CA ASN A 131 6.00 3.43 19.72
C ASN A 131 6.30 3.34 18.22
N VAL A 132 7.38 2.66 17.82
CA VAL A 132 7.74 2.44 16.41
C VAL A 132 8.30 1.04 16.19
N TYR A 133 7.67 0.28 15.29
CA TYR A 133 8.20 -0.97 14.73
C TYR A 133 8.77 -0.73 13.34
N ILE A 134 9.92 -1.34 13.04
CA ILE A 134 10.49 -1.43 11.69
C ILE A 134 10.96 -2.87 11.49
N GLY A 135 10.33 -3.60 10.59
CA GLY A 135 10.62 -5.03 10.41
C GLY A 135 9.77 -5.67 9.33
N ASN A 136 9.60 -6.98 9.44
CA ASN A 136 8.83 -7.75 8.47
C ASN A 136 7.43 -8.08 8.99
N TRP A 137 6.53 -8.27 8.04
CA TRP A 137 5.10 -8.46 8.24
C TRP A 137 4.66 -9.69 7.46
N LYS A 138 3.79 -10.49 8.06
CA LYS A 138 3.15 -11.62 7.39
C LYS A 138 1.69 -11.66 7.81
N SER A 139 0.77 -11.67 6.84
CA SER A 139 -0.68 -11.72 7.07
C SER A 139 -1.14 -10.66 8.09
N GLY A 140 -0.62 -9.44 7.98
CA GLY A 140 -1.00 -8.31 8.83
C GLY A 140 -0.29 -8.22 10.18
N LYS A 141 0.53 -9.21 10.56
CA LYS A 141 1.19 -9.31 11.89
C LYS A 141 2.71 -9.17 11.76
N MET A 142 3.36 -8.63 12.80
CA MET A 142 4.84 -8.56 12.90
C MET A 142 5.44 -9.98 12.89
N SER A 143 6.45 -10.19 12.06
CA SER A 143 7.02 -11.50 11.75
C SER A 143 8.49 -11.39 11.32
N GLY A 144 9.26 -12.47 11.34
CA GLY A 144 10.66 -12.47 10.91
C GLY A 144 11.53 -11.50 11.74
N ARG A 145 12.53 -10.86 11.14
CA ARG A 145 13.38 -9.88 11.84
C ARG A 145 12.66 -8.53 11.94
N GLY A 146 12.75 -7.87 13.09
CA GLY A 146 12.28 -6.49 13.27
C GLY A 146 12.75 -5.83 14.57
N VAL A 147 12.83 -4.51 14.53
CA VAL A 147 13.14 -3.62 15.66
C VAL A 147 11.86 -2.98 16.15
N MET A 148 11.53 -3.15 17.43
CA MET A 148 10.57 -2.30 18.15
C MET A 148 11.33 -1.28 18.98
N LYS A 149 10.83 -0.05 19.00
CA LYS A 149 11.16 1.00 19.96
C LYS A 149 9.89 1.41 20.68
N TRP A 150 9.93 1.51 21.99
CA TRP A 150 8.81 1.99 22.80
C TRP A 150 9.03 3.44 23.22
N SER A 151 7.95 4.19 23.46
CA SER A 151 8.02 5.59 23.87
C SER A 151 8.60 5.80 25.27
N ASN A 152 8.69 4.75 26.09
CA ASN A 152 9.44 4.76 27.35
C ASN A 152 10.98 4.75 27.18
N GLY A 153 11.50 4.53 25.96
CA GLY A 153 12.93 4.44 25.65
C GLY A 153 13.47 3.02 25.43
N ASP A 154 12.68 1.99 25.73
CA ASP A 154 13.06 0.59 25.49
C ASP A 154 13.20 0.28 24.00
N LEU A 155 14.03 -0.71 23.68
CA LEU A 155 14.27 -1.19 22.31
C LEU A 155 14.42 -2.71 22.30
N PHE A 156 13.76 -3.38 21.35
CA PHE A 156 13.98 -4.81 21.05
C PHE A 156 14.33 -5.00 19.58
N ASP A 157 15.54 -5.47 19.30
CA ASP A 157 16.01 -5.87 17.98
C ASP A 157 16.11 -7.40 17.95
N GLY A 158 15.12 -8.07 17.35
CA GLY A 158 14.93 -9.50 17.50
C GLY A 158 14.09 -10.14 16.40
N PHE A 159 13.80 -11.43 16.57
CA PHE A 159 12.81 -12.13 15.74
C PHE A 159 11.39 -12.00 16.33
N TRP A 160 10.41 -12.17 15.45
CA TRP A 160 8.99 -11.99 15.72
C TRP A 160 8.18 -13.12 15.08
N SER A 161 7.11 -13.53 15.74
CA SER A 161 6.15 -14.50 15.22
C SER A 161 4.74 -14.12 15.68
N ASN A 162 3.81 -14.01 14.72
CA ASN A 162 2.40 -13.68 14.97
C ASN A 162 2.15 -12.42 15.84
N GLY A 163 3.04 -11.42 15.78
CA GLY A 163 2.96 -10.21 16.60
C GLY A 163 3.73 -10.26 17.93
N LEU A 164 4.30 -11.40 18.30
CA LEU A 164 5.02 -11.60 19.56
C LEU A 164 6.53 -11.73 19.34
N ARG A 165 7.34 -11.32 20.33
CA ARG A 165 8.80 -11.57 20.36
C ARG A 165 9.06 -13.08 20.34
N HIS A 166 9.99 -13.52 19.50
CA HIS A 166 10.33 -14.94 19.34
C HIS A 166 11.80 -15.11 18.92
N GLY A 167 12.34 -16.33 19.03
CA GLY A 167 13.72 -16.64 18.62
C GLY A 167 14.76 -15.77 19.35
N SER A 168 15.93 -15.56 18.74
CA SER A 168 17.00 -14.77 19.34
C SER A 168 16.77 -13.26 19.22
N GLY A 169 17.19 -12.50 20.23
CA GLY A 169 17.05 -11.04 20.22
C GLY A 169 17.96 -10.30 21.20
N PHE A 170 17.91 -8.98 21.10
CA PHE A 170 18.55 -8.02 21.98
C PHE A 170 17.49 -7.06 22.50
N TYR A 171 17.30 -7.01 23.82
CA TYR A 171 16.46 -6.02 24.49
C TYR A 171 17.36 -5.03 25.23
N ARG A 172 17.20 -3.73 24.97
CA ARG A 172 17.80 -2.65 25.74
C ARG A 172 16.71 -1.92 26.49
N PHE A 173 16.86 -1.79 27.80
CA PHE A 173 15.95 -1.08 28.66
C PHE A 173 16.27 0.43 28.65
N ALA A 174 15.30 1.26 29.01
CA ALA A 174 15.44 2.72 29.09
C ALA A 174 16.53 3.19 30.08
N ASP A 175 16.82 2.40 31.12
CA ASP A 175 17.90 2.65 32.09
C ASP A 175 19.31 2.38 31.53
N GLY A 176 19.43 1.88 30.30
CA GLY A 176 20.70 1.53 29.66
C GLY A 176 21.21 0.12 29.99
N SER A 177 20.50 -0.66 30.80
CA SER A 177 20.72 -2.10 30.93
C SER A 177 20.25 -2.85 29.68
N TYR A 178 20.70 -4.09 29.50
CA TYR A 178 20.34 -4.88 28.33
C TYR A 178 20.34 -6.39 28.60
N TYR A 179 19.58 -7.12 27.78
CA TYR A 179 19.46 -8.57 27.82
C TYR A 179 19.57 -9.12 26.40
N PHE A 180 20.50 -10.05 26.19
CA PHE A 180 20.62 -10.85 24.98
C PHE A 180 20.17 -12.28 25.30
N GLY A 181 19.41 -12.93 24.41
CA GLY A 181 18.91 -14.28 24.67
C GLY A 181 17.87 -14.74 23.67
N THR A 182 16.99 -15.64 24.11
CA THR A 182 15.88 -16.19 23.32
C THR A 182 14.50 -15.90 23.90
N TRP A 183 13.49 -15.91 23.02
CA TRP A 183 12.09 -15.62 23.34
C TRP A 183 11.12 -16.66 22.77
N SER A 184 10.05 -16.93 23.51
CA SER A 184 8.93 -17.77 23.09
C SER A 184 7.62 -17.13 23.50
N LYS A 185 6.67 -17.05 22.57
CA LYS A 185 5.34 -16.44 22.77
C LYS A 185 5.38 -15.06 23.47
N GLY A 186 6.40 -14.24 23.19
CA GLY A 186 6.59 -12.92 23.78
C GLY A 186 7.38 -12.88 25.09
N LEU A 187 7.54 -13.99 25.79
CA LEU A 187 8.29 -14.15 27.04
C LEU A 187 9.77 -14.48 26.77
N LYS A 188 10.65 -14.23 27.74
CA LYS A 188 12.03 -14.74 27.73
C LYS A 188 11.97 -16.26 27.96
N ASP A 189 12.63 -17.04 27.11
CA ASP A 189 12.58 -18.51 27.15
C ASP A 189 13.87 -19.07 26.53
N GLY A 190 14.51 -20.03 27.19
CA GLY A 190 15.85 -20.52 26.83
C GLY A 190 17.00 -19.61 27.30
N PRO A 191 18.22 -19.78 26.75
CA PRO A 191 19.44 -19.13 27.24
C PRO A 191 19.44 -17.61 27.02
N GLY A 192 20.05 -16.88 27.97
CA GLY A 192 20.33 -15.46 27.82
C GLY A 192 21.14 -14.87 28.96
N THR A 193 21.65 -13.67 28.75
CA THR A 193 22.53 -12.94 29.67
C THR A 193 22.01 -11.52 29.84
N PHE A 194 21.84 -11.10 31.09
CA PHE A 194 21.51 -9.71 31.46
C PHE A 194 22.78 -8.96 31.85
N TYR A 195 22.85 -7.70 31.46
CA TYR A 195 23.94 -6.78 31.74
C TYR A 195 23.35 -5.50 32.35
N PRO A 196 23.70 -5.15 33.61
CA PRO A 196 23.19 -3.93 34.24
C PRO A 196 23.75 -2.67 33.56
N ALA A 197 23.08 -1.54 33.81
CA ALA A 197 23.49 -0.23 33.31
C ALA A 197 24.93 0.13 33.70
N GLY A 198 25.60 0.94 32.88
CA GLY A 198 26.99 1.36 33.08
C GLY A 198 28.07 0.33 32.73
N ASN A 199 27.70 -0.94 32.49
CA ASN A 199 28.67 -1.99 32.15
C ASN A 199 29.26 -1.79 30.74
N LYS A 200 30.59 -1.59 30.64
CA LYS A 200 31.29 -0.99 29.48
C LYS A 200 31.27 -1.80 28.17
N HIS A 201 30.69 -3.01 28.18
CA HIS A 201 30.83 -4.02 27.13
C HIS A 201 30.25 -3.65 25.74
N LEU A 202 29.31 -2.70 25.66
CA LEU A 202 28.60 -2.35 24.41
C LEU A 202 29.39 -1.47 23.43
N ARG A 203 30.51 -0.84 23.84
CA ARG A 203 31.25 0.14 23.01
C ARG A 203 31.73 -0.41 21.65
N ASN A 204 31.80 -1.73 21.49
CA ASN A 204 32.35 -2.36 20.28
C ASN A 204 31.31 -2.76 19.22
N LEU A 205 30.00 -2.75 19.51
CA LEU A 205 28.98 -3.11 18.50
C LEU A 205 28.63 -1.96 17.54
N GLU A 206 28.71 -0.70 17.98
CA GLU A 206 28.36 0.44 17.12
C GLU A 206 29.42 0.67 16.03
N GLY A 207 30.71 0.54 16.38
CA GLY A 207 31.84 0.67 15.44
C GLY A 207 31.88 -0.36 14.31
N HIS A 208 31.05 -1.40 14.34
CA HIS A 208 30.90 -2.36 13.23
C HIS A 208 30.01 -1.86 12.08
N LYS A 209 29.22 -0.80 12.28
CA LYS A 209 28.40 -0.20 11.20
C LYS A 209 29.25 0.62 10.22
N ASP A 210 30.23 1.37 10.69
CA ASP A 210 31.05 2.23 9.83
C ASP A 210 32.06 1.47 8.96
N LYS A 211 32.58 0.33 9.45
CA LYS A 211 33.44 -0.55 8.63
C LYS A 211 32.72 -1.10 7.39
N LYS A 212 31.39 -1.31 7.44
CA LYS A 212 30.61 -1.74 6.27
C LYS A 212 30.36 -0.62 5.26
N LYS A 213 30.21 0.65 5.71
CA LYS A 213 30.13 1.80 4.79
C LYS A 213 31.41 1.97 3.96
N LYS A 214 32.58 1.80 4.57
CA LYS A 214 33.89 2.00 3.91
C LYS A 214 34.33 0.89 2.93
N GLN A 215 33.56 -0.20 2.83
CA GLN A 215 33.80 -1.29 1.86
C GLN A 215 32.88 -1.20 0.64
N LEU A 216 31.71 -0.55 0.75
CA LEU A 216 30.76 -0.37 -0.36
C LEU A 216 31.10 0.83 -1.26
N SER A 217 32.04 1.69 -0.86
CA SER A 217 32.44 2.91 -1.59
C SER A 217 33.70 2.75 -2.45
N ARG A 218 34.04 1.53 -2.89
CA ARG A 218 35.27 1.26 -3.67
C ARG A 218 35.07 0.39 -4.93
N ASN A 219 33.86 -0.12 -5.16
CA ASN A 219 33.50 -0.89 -6.37
C ASN A 219 32.45 -0.12 -7.19
N SER A 220 32.85 1.02 -7.75
CA SER A 220 32.03 1.82 -8.69
C SER A 220 32.93 2.38 -9.80
N SER A 221 33.43 1.49 -10.66
CA SER A 221 34.35 1.81 -11.78
C SER A 221 34.23 0.79 -12.93
N TYR A 222 33.05 0.75 -13.54
CA TYR A 222 32.75 0.22 -14.88
C TYR A 222 31.41 0.84 -15.32
N ASP A 223 31.13 1.13 -16.58
CA ASP A 223 31.98 1.63 -17.68
C ASP A 223 31.00 2.28 -18.68
N SER A 224 31.46 3.12 -19.61
CA SER A 224 30.57 3.85 -20.51
C SER A 224 30.55 3.27 -21.93
N GLU A 225 29.60 2.38 -22.22
CA GLU A 225 29.26 1.99 -23.60
C GLU A 225 27.78 2.20 -23.93
N GLU A 226 27.53 2.49 -25.20
CA GLU A 226 26.28 2.99 -25.79
C GLU A 226 25.70 1.92 -26.73
N SER A 227 24.43 1.51 -26.57
CA SER A 227 23.75 0.72 -27.60
C SER A 227 22.21 0.72 -27.56
N VAL A 228 21.63 1.35 -28.58
CA VAL A 228 20.47 0.90 -29.40
C VAL A 228 19.16 0.50 -28.69
N ILE A 229 18.11 1.29 -28.93
CA ILE A 229 16.70 0.98 -28.65
C ILE A 229 16.12 0.07 -29.75
N PRO A 230 15.54 -1.11 -29.43
CA PRO A 230 14.71 -1.87 -30.37
C PRO A 230 13.24 -1.44 -30.28
N SER A 231 12.69 -0.88 -31.35
CA SER A 231 11.24 -0.65 -31.47
C SER A 231 10.51 -1.93 -31.88
N VAL A 232 9.37 -2.24 -31.24
CA VAL A 232 8.48 -3.33 -31.66
C VAL A 232 7.13 -2.75 -32.06
N LYS A 233 6.64 -3.16 -33.24
CA LYS A 233 5.48 -2.58 -33.93
C LYS A 233 4.19 -3.31 -33.58
N ARG A 234 3.05 -2.62 -33.67
CA ARG A 234 1.70 -3.23 -33.67
C ARG A 234 1.48 -4.06 -34.94
N SER A 235 0.71 -5.14 -34.87
CA SER A 235 0.16 -5.87 -36.02
C SER A 235 -1.13 -6.62 -35.65
N LEU A 236 -1.86 -7.13 -36.64
CA LEU A 236 -3.21 -7.71 -36.57
C LEU A 236 -3.35 -8.88 -37.59
N SER A 237 -4.33 -9.78 -37.56
CA SER A 237 -5.56 -9.85 -36.74
C SER A 237 -5.61 -11.20 -35.95
N ASP A 238 -6.61 -12.11 -35.92
CA ASP A 238 -7.92 -12.17 -36.58
C ASP A 238 -9.01 -12.99 -35.83
N LYS A 239 -10.25 -12.62 -36.12
CA LYS A 239 -11.58 -13.29 -36.04
C LYS A 239 -11.86 -14.51 -35.13
N ILE A 240 -12.70 -14.23 -34.12
CA ILE A 240 -14.08 -14.76 -33.92
C ILE A 240 -14.31 -16.28 -33.79
N SER A 241 -14.83 -16.69 -32.62
CA SER A 241 -16.08 -17.48 -32.54
C SER A 241 -16.83 -17.20 -31.22
N SER A 242 -18.11 -17.58 -31.17
CA SER A 242 -19.08 -17.31 -30.09
C SER A 242 -18.98 -18.36 -28.93
N SER A 243 -19.66 -18.27 -27.77
CA SER A 243 -20.92 -17.59 -27.40
C SER A 243 -21.13 -17.54 -25.86
N PHE A 244 -22.08 -16.70 -25.40
CA PHE A 244 -22.67 -16.66 -24.03
C PHE A 244 -21.71 -16.29 -22.86
N ARG A 245 -22.17 -15.75 -21.71
CA ARG A 245 -23.52 -15.45 -21.19
C ARG A 245 -23.47 -14.16 -20.32
N ARG A 246 -24.60 -13.48 -20.11
CA ARG A 246 -24.69 -12.31 -19.19
C ARG A 246 -24.59 -12.73 -17.71
N SER A 247 -23.85 -11.97 -16.91
CA SER A 247 -24.10 -11.85 -15.45
C SER A 247 -23.67 -10.47 -14.94
N SER A 248 -24.63 -9.56 -14.74
CA SER A 248 -24.40 -8.25 -14.13
C SER A 248 -24.23 -8.39 -12.61
N GLY A 249 -23.00 -8.23 -12.13
CA GLY A 249 -22.68 -8.28 -10.70
C GLY A 249 -23.19 -7.08 -9.92
N ARG A 250 -24.47 -7.10 -9.52
CA ARG A 250 -24.99 -6.21 -8.47
C ARG A 250 -24.23 -6.46 -7.16
N PHE A 251 -23.61 -5.43 -6.60
CA PHE A 251 -23.14 -5.47 -5.21
C PHE A 251 -24.27 -5.01 -4.28
N SER A 252 -24.88 -5.96 -3.56
CA SER A 252 -25.78 -5.66 -2.44
C SER A 252 -24.98 -5.31 -1.18
N HIS A 253 -25.50 -4.40 -0.37
CA HIS A 253 -24.94 -4.07 0.94
C HIS A 253 -24.73 -5.31 1.82
N LYS A 254 -23.68 -5.28 2.66
CA LYS A 254 -23.70 -5.92 3.97
C LYS A 254 -23.32 -4.90 5.03
N THR A 255 -24.33 -4.46 5.78
CA THR A 255 -24.14 -3.88 7.10
C THR A 255 -23.50 -4.92 8.01
N THR A 256 -22.44 -4.55 8.71
CA THR A 256 -21.94 -5.29 9.88
C THR A 256 -22.19 -4.44 11.12
N SER A 257 -23.39 -4.58 11.69
CA SER A 257 -23.62 -4.23 13.08
C SER A 257 -22.82 -5.20 13.96
N LEU A 258 -22.09 -4.67 14.93
CA LEU A 258 -21.60 -5.41 16.09
C LEU A 258 -21.69 -4.48 17.31
N GLU A 259 -21.86 -5.11 18.47
CA GLU A 259 -21.97 -4.49 19.80
C GLU A 259 -20.60 -4.02 20.34
#